data_AF-A0A0M9YRJ3-F1
#
_entry.id   AF-A0A0M9YRJ3-F1
#
_cell.length_a   1.000
_cell.length_b   1.000
_cell.length_c   1.000
_cell.angle_alpha   90.00
_cell.angle_beta   90.00
_cell.angle_gamma   90.00
#
_symmetry.space_group_name_H-M   'P 1'
#
loop_
_entity.id
_entity.type
_entity.pdbx_description
1 polymer ?
#
loop_
_entity_poly.entity_id
_entity_poly.type
_entity_poly.pdbx_seq_one_letter_code
_entity_poly.pdbx_strand_id
1 'polypeptide(L)'
;MILRSAGDMEVVGEAADGEEAVRLARELRPDLVLMDVQMPRLDGVSATRQVVAEGLADVLVLTTFDLDEYVFGALRAGASGFLLKDAEAAELIGAVRTVARGEGLIAPAVTRRLIAEFAAPQPVRTAVPPERAAAVASLTRREREVWGCLGEGLSNAEVACRLEMAEATVKTHVSRLLGKLELRSRVQAAVLAQELGIQ
;
A
#
# COMPACT_ATOMS: atom_id res chain seq x y z
N MET A 1 -21.53 -9.63 2.19
CA MET A 1 -22.74 -8.92 1.72
C MET A 1 -22.42 -7.65 0.94
N ILE A 2 -21.62 -6.72 1.47
CA ILE A 2 -21.30 -5.44 0.81
C ILE A 2 -20.64 -5.62 -0.56
N LEU A 3 -19.52 -6.36 -0.64
CA LEU A 3 -18.78 -6.53 -1.92
C LEU A 3 -19.57 -7.29 -2.98
N ARG A 4 -20.39 -8.27 -2.57
CA ARG A 4 -21.23 -9.05 -3.48
C ARG A 4 -22.35 -8.23 -4.13
N SER A 5 -22.64 -7.04 -3.61
CA SER A 5 -23.59 -6.10 -4.22
C SER A 5 -22.95 -5.21 -5.29
N ALA A 6 -21.62 -5.18 -5.38
CA ALA A 6 -20.90 -4.53 -6.46
C ALA A 6 -20.84 -5.47 -7.67
N GLY A 7 -21.47 -5.10 -8.79
CA GLY A 7 -21.57 -5.95 -9.98
C GLY A 7 -20.25 -6.20 -10.73
N ASP A 8 -19.18 -5.53 -10.32
CA ASP A 8 -17.82 -5.63 -10.88
C ASP A 8 -16.84 -6.38 -9.96
N MET A 9 -17.31 -7.02 -8.89
CA MET A 9 -16.47 -7.73 -7.92
C MET A 9 -17.02 -9.13 -7.63
N GLU A 10 -16.11 -10.10 -7.50
CA GLU A 10 -16.44 -11.46 -7.09
C GLU A 10 -15.72 -11.81 -5.78
N VAL A 11 -16.48 -12.27 -4.78
CA VAL A 11 -15.90 -12.80 -3.54
C VAL A 11 -15.58 -14.27 -3.74
N VAL A 12 -14.32 -14.56 -4.04
CA VAL A 12 -13.83 -15.92 -4.34
C VAL A 12 -13.59 -16.78 -3.09
N GLY A 13 -13.46 -16.17 -1.91
CA GLY A 13 -13.23 -16.87 -0.65
C GLY A 13 -13.41 -15.98 0.57
N GLU A 14 -13.65 -16.60 1.72
CA GLU A 14 -13.77 -15.95 3.02
C GLU A 14 -12.96 -16.79 4.02
N ALA A 15 -12.16 -16.14 4.87
CA ALA A 15 -11.28 -16.78 5.85
C ALA A 15 -11.66 -16.33 7.27
N ALA A 16 -11.53 -17.23 8.24
CA ALA A 16 -11.78 -16.92 9.64
C ALA A 16 -10.54 -16.41 10.40
N ASP A 17 -9.35 -16.54 9.81
CA ASP A 17 -8.07 -16.13 10.39
C ASP A 17 -6.94 -15.95 9.36
N GLY A 18 -5.77 -15.52 9.81
CA GLY A 18 -4.63 -15.27 8.93
C GLY A 18 -4.03 -16.52 8.28
N GLU A 19 -4.01 -17.68 8.92
CA GLU A 19 -3.47 -18.90 8.31
C GLU A 19 -4.35 -19.37 7.16
N GLU A 20 -5.67 -19.36 7.39
CA GLU A 20 -6.65 -19.66 6.36
C GLU A 20 -6.63 -18.63 5.24
N ALA A 21 -6.48 -17.34 5.55
CA ALA A 21 -6.38 -16.28 4.55
C ALA A 21 -5.17 -16.48 3.62
N VAL A 22 -4.00 -16.83 4.16
CA VAL A 22 -2.81 -17.12 3.35
C VAL A 22 -3.02 -18.39 2.51
N ARG A 23 -3.59 -19.45 3.10
CA ARG A 23 -3.89 -20.70 2.37
C ARG A 23 -4.84 -20.45 1.19
N LEU A 24 -5.94 -19.75 1.43
CA LEU A 24 -6.91 -19.41 0.39
C LEU A 24 -6.32 -18.46 -0.65
N ALA A 25 -5.44 -17.52 -0.28
CA ALA A 25 -4.75 -16.68 -1.25
C ALA A 25 -3.84 -17.48 -2.20
N ARG A 26 -3.20 -18.55 -1.71
CA ARG A 26 -2.41 -19.47 -2.56
C ARG A 26 -3.31 -20.28 -3.50
N GLU A 27 -4.43 -20.78 -3.00
CA GLU A 27 -5.34 -21.65 -3.76
C GLU A 27 -6.17 -20.89 -4.80
N LEU A 28 -6.74 -19.75 -4.39
CA LEU A 28 -7.71 -19.00 -5.18
C LEU A 28 -7.08 -17.89 -6.02
N ARG A 29 -5.83 -17.50 -5.71
CA ARG A 29 -5.07 -16.45 -6.42
C ARG A 29 -5.91 -15.18 -6.65
N PRO A 30 -6.49 -14.58 -5.59
CA PRO A 30 -7.30 -13.39 -5.74
C PRO A 30 -6.46 -12.19 -6.19
N ASP A 31 -7.08 -11.22 -6.87
CA ASP A 31 -6.40 -9.96 -7.20
C ASP A 31 -6.12 -9.13 -5.93
N LEU A 32 -7.04 -9.17 -4.97
CA LEU A 32 -7.01 -8.39 -3.75
C LEU A 32 -7.51 -9.18 -2.55
N VAL A 33 -6.85 -9.00 -1.41
CA VAL A 33 -7.27 -9.51 -0.10
C VAL A 33 -7.68 -8.35 0.80
N LEU A 34 -8.90 -8.39 1.30
CA LEU A 34 -9.34 -7.57 2.42
C LEU A 34 -8.93 -8.26 3.73
N MET A 35 -8.06 -7.63 4.50
CA MET A 35 -7.40 -8.23 5.65
C MET A 35 -7.78 -7.51 6.94
N ASP A 36 -8.40 -8.21 7.89
CA ASP A 36 -8.53 -7.70 9.25
C ASP A 36 -7.18 -7.80 9.98
N VAL A 37 -6.81 -6.76 10.72
CA VAL A 37 -5.61 -6.77 11.58
C VAL A 37 -5.76 -7.74 12.76
N GLN A 38 -6.92 -7.75 13.41
CA GLN A 38 -7.13 -8.48 14.66
C GLN A 38 -7.84 -9.79 14.37
N MET A 39 -7.03 -10.86 14.22
CA MET A 39 -7.53 -12.20 13.95
C MET A 39 -6.91 -13.21 14.93
N PRO A 40 -7.60 -14.31 15.24
CA PRO A 40 -7.02 -15.41 16.01
C PRO A 40 -5.91 -16.11 15.23
N ARG A 41 -5.09 -16.94 15.89
CA ARG A 41 -3.96 -17.68 15.31
C ARG A 41 -2.91 -16.75 14.69
N LEU A 42 -2.91 -16.58 13.37
CA LEU A 42 -2.04 -15.65 12.66
C LEU A 42 -2.75 -14.31 12.50
N ASP A 43 -2.15 -13.26 13.05
CA ASP A 43 -2.68 -11.91 12.94
C ASP A 43 -2.61 -11.37 11.49
N GLY A 44 -3.39 -10.34 11.20
CA GLY A 44 -3.48 -9.77 9.86
C GLY A 44 -2.19 -9.14 9.35
N VAL A 45 -1.33 -8.61 10.23
CA VAL A 45 -0.03 -8.04 9.82
C VAL A 45 0.90 -9.15 9.36
N SER A 46 0.98 -10.24 10.12
CA SER A 46 1.78 -11.41 9.79
C SER A 46 1.26 -12.12 8.53
N ALA A 47 -0.06 -12.24 8.38
CA ALA A 47 -0.69 -12.78 7.18
C ALA A 47 -0.40 -11.90 5.95
N THR A 48 -0.57 -10.58 6.07
CA THR A 48 -0.23 -9.60 5.02
C THR A 48 1.22 -9.79 4.56
N ARG A 49 2.16 -9.95 5.50
CA ARG A 49 3.58 -10.11 5.18
C ARG A 49 3.82 -11.34 4.31
N GLN A 50 3.14 -12.46 4.57
CA GLN A 50 3.27 -13.68 3.78
C GLN A 50 2.63 -13.51 2.39
N VAL A 51 1.40 -13.00 2.33
CA VAL A 51 0.67 -12.75 1.06
C VAL A 51 1.49 -11.86 0.12
N VAL A 52 2.06 -10.78 0.65
CA VAL A 52 2.86 -9.83 -0.14
C VAL A 52 4.23 -10.42 -0.49
N ALA A 53 4.92 -11.10 0.42
CA ALA A 53 6.24 -11.68 0.15
C ALA A 53 6.19 -12.77 -0.92
N GLU A 54 5.09 -13.51 -1.01
CA GLU A 54 4.85 -14.54 -2.02
C GLU A 54 4.21 -14.00 -3.30
N GLY A 55 3.87 -12.71 -3.36
CA GLY A 55 3.22 -12.09 -4.52
C GLY A 55 1.87 -12.72 -4.86
N LEU A 56 1.08 -13.04 -3.83
CA LEU A 56 -0.21 -13.72 -3.98
C LEU A 56 -1.33 -12.76 -4.37
N ALA A 57 -1.37 -11.56 -3.80
CA ALA A 57 -2.41 -10.54 -4.02
C ALA A 57 -1.99 -9.17 -3.48
N ASP A 58 -2.67 -8.11 -3.90
CA ASP A 58 -2.66 -6.82 -3.19
C ASP A 58 -3.43 -6.92 -1.86
N VAL A 59 -3.02 -6.19 -0.82
CA VAL A 59 -3.67 -6.28 0.50
C VAL A 59 -4.22 -4.94 0.94
N LEU A 60 -5.55 -4.88 1.15
CA LEU A 60 -6.24 -3.75 1.77
C LEU A 60 -6.60 -4.11 3.21
N VAL A 61 -6.00 -3.41 4.16
CA VAL A 61 -6.16 -3.70 5.59
C VAL A 61 -7.36 -2.95 6.15
N LEU A 62 -8.19 -3.67 6.91
CA LEU A 62 -9.30 -3.14 7.70
C LEU A 62 -8.88 -3.04 9.17
N THR A 63 -8.99 -1.84 9.74
CA THR A 63 -8.64 -1.60 11.16
C THR A 63 -9.74 -0.86 11.89
N THR A 64 -9.85 -1.09 13.20
CA THR A 64 -10.58 -0.17 14.08
C THR A 64 -9.75 1.10 14.27
N PHE A 65 -10.39 2.21 14.65
CA PHE A 65 -9.83 3.58 14.64
C PHE A 65 -8.57 3.84 15.49
N ASP A 66 -8.05 2.85 16.21
CA ASP A 66 -6.82 2.97 16.99
C ASP A 66 -5.59 2.70 16.11
N LEU A 67 -4.87 3.79 15.84
CA LEU A 67 -3.65 3.83 15.03
C LEU A 67 -2.46 3.31 15.85
N ASP A 68 -2.49 2.03 16.21
CA ASP A 68 -1.45 1.38 17.01
C ASP A 68 -0.31 0.82 16.13
N GLU A 69 0.65 0.16 16.78
CA GLU A 69 1.78 -0.56 16.20
C GLU A 69 1.39 -1.48 15.02
N TYR A 70 0.14 -1.94 14.99
CA TYR A 70 -0.41 -2.78 13.94
C TYR A 70 -0.50 -2.12 12.56
N VAL A 71 -0.89 -0.85 12.46
CA VAL A 71 -0.97 -0.15 11.15
C VAL A 71 0.43 0.01 10.58
N PHE A 72 1.40 0.40 11.42
CA PHE A 72 2.81 0.45 11.03
C PHE A 72 3.37 -0.92 10.68
N GLY A 73 2.97 -1.96 11.42
CA GLY A 73 3.29 -3.35 11.13
C GLY A 73 2.82 -3.77 9.73
N ALA A 74 1.56 -3.46 9.38
CA ALA A 74 0.97 -3.75 8.08
C ALA A 74 1.61 -2.94 6.94
N LEU A 75 1.93 -1.66 7.19
CA LEU A 75 2.68 -0.84 6.23
C LEU A 75 4.07 -1.43 5.96
N ARG A 76 4.79 -1.83 7.00
CA ARG A 76 6.08 -2.54 6.87
C ARG A 76 5.93 -3.92 6.22
N ALA A 77 4.79 -4.58 6.40
CA ALA A 77 4.47 -5.85 5.75
C ALA A 77 4.21 -5.68 4.24
N GLY A 78 3.89 -4.46 3.79
CA GLY A 78 3.69 -4.12 2.39
C GLY A 78 2.22 -3.99 1.98
N ALA A 79 1.31 -3.71 2.92
CA ALA A 79 -0.08 -3.44 2.58
C ALA A 79 -0.21 -2.33 1.53
N SER A 80 -1.13 -2.54 0.58
CA SER A 80 -1.43 -1.64 -0.53
C SER A 80 -2.42 -0.55 -0.12
N GLY A 81 -3.20 -0.75 0.95
CA GLY A 81 -4.03 0.31 1.51
C GLY A 81 -4.61 0.04 2.89
N PHE A 82 -5.27 1.04 3.45
CA PHE A 82 -5.91 1.02 4.76
C PHE A 82 -7.29 1.65 4.72
N LEU A 83 -8.24 0.96 5.33
CA LEU A 83 -9.60 1.43 5.53
C LEU A 83 -10.07 1.11 6.95
N LEU A 84 -10.98 1.92 7.46
CA LEU A 84 -11.55 1.72 8.78
C LEU A 84 -12.70 0.70 8.71
N LYS A 85 -12.87 -0.11 9.76
CA LYS A 85 -13.93 -1.14 9.81
C LYS A 85 -15.35 -0.55 9.82
N ASP A 86 -15.50 0.69 10.27
CA ASP A 86 -16.76 1.43 10.29
C ASP A 86 -17.01 2.24 9.01
N ALA A 87 -16.12 2.12 8.00
CA ALA A 87 -16.30 2.76 6.71
C ALA A 87 -17.60 2.32 6.05
N GLU A 88 -18.25 3.27 5.37
CA GLU A 88 -19.49 3.01 4.67
C GLU A 88 -19.27 2.03 3.51
N ALA A 89 -20.33 1.31 3.12
CA ALA A 89 -20.27 0.33 2.04
C ALA A 89 -19.71 0.92 0.72
N ALA A 90 -20.12 2.15 0.39
CA ALA A 90 -19.64 2.84 -0.80
C ALA A 90 -18.14 3.17 -0.73
N GLU A 91 -17.65 3.52 0.46
CA GLU A 91 -16.23 3.82 0.70
C GLU A 91 -15.37 2.55 0.58
N LEU A 92 -15.83 1.43 1.14
CA LEU A 92 -15.17 0.13 1.00
C LEU A 92 -15.07 -0.31 -0.48
N ILE A 93 -16.17 -0.20 -1.22
CA ILE A 93 -16.18 -0.54 -2.66
C ILE A 93 -15.23 0.38 -3.43
N GLY A 94 -15.25 1.69 -3.14
CA GLY A 94 -14.31 2.64 -3.73
C GLY A 94 -12.86 2.28 -3.44
N ALA A 95 -12.57 1.91 -2.20
CA ALA A 95 -11.23 1.54 -1.77
C ALA A 95 -10.70 0.28 -2.48
N VAL A 96 -11.52 -0.76 -2.58
CA VAL A 96 -11.18 -1.98 -3.32
C VAL A 96 -10.89 -1.66 -4.78
N ARG A 97 -11.71 -0.84 -5.45
CA ARG A 97 -11.45 -0.44 -6.85
C ARG A 97 -10.14 0.32 -7.01
N THR A 98 -9.84 1.22 -6.08
CA THR A 98 -8.59 1.98 -6.09
C THR A 98 -7.38 1.06 -5.97
N VAL A 99 -7.38 0.16 -4.99
CA VAL A 99 -6.28 -0.79 -4.81
C VAL A 99 -6.17 -1.76 -5.98
N ALA A 100 -7.28 -2.26 -6.53
CA ALA A 100 -7.28 -3.12 -7.71
C ALA A 100 -6.69 -2.45 -8.97
N ARG A 101 -6.75 -1.12 -9.09
CA ARG A 101 -6.07 -0.38 -10.16
C ARG A 101 -4.54 -0.30 -9.95
N GLY A 102 -4.04 -0.72 -8.79
CA GLY A 102 -2.64 -0.57 -8.37
C GLY A 102 -2.36 0.80 -7.75
N GLU A 103 -3.41 1.48 -7.29
CA GLU A 103 -3.28 2.74 -6.54
C GLU A 103 -3.22 2.43 -5.04
N GLY A 104 -2.28 3.04 -4.34
CA GLY A 104 -2.22 2.90 -2.89
C GLY A 104 -3.27 3.82 -2.27
N LEU A 105 -4.09 3.29 -1.36
CA LEU A 105 -5.11 4.09 -0.68
C LEU A 105 -4.84 4.13 0.81
N ILE A 106 -4.70 5.34 1.34
CA ILE A 106 -4.69 5.57 2.79
C ILE A 106 -5.85 6.50 3.10
N ALA A 107 -6.76 6.08 3.98
CA ALA A 107 -7.85 6.95 4.42
C ALA A 107 -7.31 8.30 4.94
N PRO A 108 -7.93 9.45 4.62
CA PRO A 108 -7.41 10.78 4.97
C PRO A 108 -7.05 10.98 6.45
N ALA A 109 -7.79 10.34 7.36
CA ALA A 109 -7.52 10.36 8.79
C ALA A 109 -6.21 9.64 9.17
N VAL A 110 -5.89 8.56 8.46
CA VAL A 110 -4.63 7.81 8.60
C VAL A 110 -3.48 8.58 7.96
N THR A 111 -3.71 9.20 6.79
CA THR A 111 -2.71 10.03 6.10
C THR A 111 -2.20 11.18 6.94
N ARG A 112 -3.09 11.97 7.59
CA ARG A 112 -2.68 13.10 8.44
C ARG A 112 -1.84 12.67 9.64
N ARG A 113 -2.15 11.52 10.26
CA ARG A 113 -1.41 11.01 11.42
C ARG A 113 -0.11 10.32 11.03
N LEU A 114 -0.07 9.61 9.89
CA LEU A 114 1.20 9.13 9.30
C LEU A 114 2.12 10.31 9.01
N ILE A 115 1.61 11.39 8.41
CA ILE A 115 2.39 12.61 8.18
C ILE A 115 2.84 13.23 9.51
N ALA A 116 1.97 13.31 10.53
CA ALA A 116 2.33 13.89 11.83
C ALA A 116 3.40 13.10 12.60
N GLU A 117 3.37 11.77 12.53
CA GLU A 117 4.33 10.89 13.22
C GLU A 117 5.67 10.81 12.46
N PHE A 118 5.64 10.82 11.12
CA PHE A 118 6.88 10.92 10.31
C PHE A 118 7.45 12.34 10.27
N ALA A 119 6.65 13.37 10.56
CA ALA A 119 7.11 14.75 10.79
C ALA A 119 7.55 15.00 12.24
N ALA A 120 7.29 14.07 13.17
CA ALA A 120 7.90 14.12 14.49
C ALA A 120 9.41 13.89 14.30
N PRO A 121 10.29 14.78 14.83
CA PRO A 121 11.71 14.66 14.62
C PRO A 121 12.24 13.42 15.34
N GLN A 122 12.26 12.27 14.65
CA GLN A 122 13.24 11.24 14.97
C GLN A 122 14.62 11.83 14.70
N PRO A 123 15.62 11.55 15.56
CA PRO A 123 16.99 11.95 15.27
C PRO A 123 17.31 11.41 13.89
N VAL A 124 17.51 12.33 12.94
CA VAL A 124 17.89 12.05 11.57
C VAL A 124 18.96 10.99 11.64
N ARG A 125 18.63 9.75 11.27
CA ARG A 125 19.67 8.78 10.93
C ARG A 125 20.24 9.28 9.63
N THR A 126 21.16 10.25 9.75
CA THR A 126 22.04 10.76 8.71
C THR A 126 22.94 9.61 8.26
N ALA A 127 22.35 8.70 7.50
CA ALA A 127 22.97 7.75 6.60
C ALA A 127 21.83 6.89 6.06
N VAL A 128 21.35 7.24 4.85
CA VAL A 128 20.78 6.22 3.97
C VAL A 128 21.84 5.11 3.89
N PRO A 129 21.51 3.84 4.21
CA PRO A 129 22.45 2.74 4.03
C PRO A 129 23.09 2.83 2.64
N PRO A 130 24.41 2.59 2.48
CA PRO A 130 25.11 2.81 1.21
C PRO A 130 24.42 2.14 0.00
N GLU A 131 23.85 0.97 0.24
CA GLU A 131 23.06 0.20 -0.74
C GLU A 131 21.80 0.95 -1.21
N ARG A 132 21.07 1.58 -0.28
CA ARG A 132 19.90 2.42 -0.61
C ARG A 132 20.30 3.72 -1.31
N ALA A 133 21.45 4.30 -0.98
CA ALA A 133 21.95 5.49 -1.67
C ALA A 133 22.28 5.18 -3.14
N ALA A 134 22.87 4.03 -3.42
CA ALA A 134 23.12 3.54 -4.77
C ALA A 134 21.81 3.25 -5.54
N ALA A 135 20.82 2.64 -4.88
CA ALA A 135 19.49 2.40 -5.46
C ALA A 135 18.79 3.70 -5.87
N VAL A 136 18.78 4.72 -5.00
CA VAL A 136 18.23 6.05 -5.29
C VAL A 136 18.98 6.75 -6.44
N ALA A 137 20.31 6.64 -6.48
CA ALA A 137 21.12 7.19 -7.56
C ALA A 137 20.83 6.53 -8.92
N SER A 138 20.54 5.22 -8.92
CA SER A 138 20.25 4.42 -10.12
C SER A 138 18.90 4.73 -10.79
N LEU A 139 18.03 5.50 -10.11
CA LEU A 139 16.76 5.91 -10.69
C LEU A 139 16.99 6.80 -11.91
N THR A 140 16.21 6.58 -12.95
CA THR A 140 16.14 7.48 -14.09
C THR A 140 15.51 8.80 -13.67
N ARG A 141 15.71 9.86 -14.47
CA ARG A 141 15.02 11.14 -14.28
C ARG A 141 13.51 10.94 -14.15
N ARG A 142 12.93 10.11 -15.02
CA ARG A 142 11.48 9.89 -15.05
C ARG A 142 10.95 9.14 -13.83
N GLU A 143 11.70 8.15 -13.34
CA GLU A 143 11.35 7.44 -12.10
C GLU A 143 11.42 8.38 -10.89
N ARG A 144 12.38 9.32 -10.84
CA ARG A 144 12.43 10.35 -9.79
C ARG A 144 11.25 11.32 -9.84
N GLU A 145 10.88 11.80 -11.02
CA GLU A 145 9.69 12.68 -11.19
C GLU A 145 8.40 11.97 -10.75
N VAL A 146 8.23 10.70 -11.12
CA VAL A 146 7.11 9.87 -10.64
C VAL A 146 7.18 9.70 -9.12
N TRP A 147 8.36 9.43 -8.56
CA TRP A 147 8.54 9.23 -7.13
C TRP A 147 8.23 10.48 -6.29
N GLY A 148 8.63 11.67 -6.75
CA GLY A 148 8.25 12.94 -6.13
C GLY A 148 6.73 13.12 -6.10
N CYS A 149 6.05 12.82 -7.21
CA CYS A 149 4.58 12.84 -7.25
C CYS A 149 3.94 11.84 -6.28
N LEU A 150 4.56 10.67 -6.06
CA LEU A 150 4.10 9.73 -5.02
C LEU A 150 4.31 10.29 -3.62
N GLY A 151 5.41 11.00 -3.36
CA GLY A 151 5.68 11.70 -2.11
C GLY A 151 4.65 12.77 -1.79
N GLU A 152 4.10 13.42 -2.81
CA GLU A 152 2.96 14.35 -2.69
C GLU A 152 1.60 13.65 -2.51
N GLY A 153 1.55 12.32 -2.62
CA GLY A 153 0.33 11.52 -2.46
C GLY A 153 -0.55 11.43 -3.72
N LEU A 154 -0.02 11.76 -4.91
CA LEU A 154 -0.79 11.74 -6.15
C LEU A 154 -1.11 10.30 -6.63
N SER A 155 -2.33 10.12 -7.12
CA SER A 155 -2.81 8.91 -7.79
C SER A 155 -2.15 8.70 -9.16
N ASN A 156 -2.26 7.50 -9.74
CA ASN A 156 -1.68 7.25 -11.08
C ASN A 156 -2.29 8.17 -12.14
N ALA A 157 -3.60 8.43 -12.07
CA ALA A 157 -4.29 9.34 -12.99
C ALA A 157 -3.79 10.79 -12.84
N GLU A 158 -3.56 11.25 -11.61
CA GLU A 158 -3.03 12.59 -11.36
C GLU A 158 -1.57 12.72 -11.78
N VAL A 159 -0.74 11.70 -11.54
CA VAL A 159 0.64 11.66 -12.05
C VAL A 159 0.67 11.62 -13.58
N ALA A 160 -0.22 10.84 -14.18
CA ALA A 160 -0.39 10.78 -15.64
C ALA A 160 -0.72 12.15 -16.23
N CYS A 161 -1.65 12.87 -15.60
CA CYS A 161 -2.03 14.23 -15.99
C CYS A 161 -0.86 15.20 -15.80
N ARG A 162 -0.24 15.23 -14.61
CA ARG A 162 0.83 16.16 -14.25
C ARG A 162 2.10 15.97 -15.08
N LEU A 163 2.41 14.73 -15.40
CA LEU A 163 3.60 14.38 -16.16
C LEU A 163 3.33 14.18 -17.65
N GLU A 164 2.10 14.37 -18.13
CA GLU A 164 1.71 14.15 -19.52
C GLU A 164 2.09 12.74 -20.04
N MET A 165 1.69 11.71 -19.31
CA MET A 165 1.90 10.31 -19.69
C MET A 165 0.62 9.48 -19.57
N ALA A 166 0.58 8.31 -20.22
CA ALA A 166 -0.52 7.37 -20.03
C ALA A 166 -0.49 6.76 -18.62
N GLU A 167 -1.66 6.51 -18.02
CA GLU A 167 -1.79 5.92 -16.69
C GLU A 167 -1.11 4.54 -16.58
N ALA A 168 -1.23 3.71 -17.61
CA ALA A 168 -0.54 2.43 -17.69
C ALA A 168 1.01 2.57 -17.65
N THR A 169 1.53 3.67 -18.22
CA THR A 169 2.96 4.02 -18.17
C THR A 169 3.37 4.44 -16.77
N VAL A 170 2.53 5.21 -16.05
CA VAL A 170 2.75 5.52 -14.62
C VAL A 170 2.85 4.22 -13.83
N LYS A 171 1.89 3.30 -13.99
CA LYS A 171 1.89 2.00 -13.28
C LYS A 171 3.19 1.24 -13.52
N THR A 172 3.67 1.23 -14.76
CA THR A 172 4.96 0.61 -15.12
C THR A 172 6.14 1.28 -14.41
N HIS A 173 6.17 2.62 -14.33
CA HIS A 173 7.20 3.35 -13.61
C HIS A 173 7.15 3.08 -12.10
N VAL A 174 5.96 3.05 -11.50
CA VAL A 174 5.77 2.73 -10.08
C VAL A 174 6.28 1.32 -9.78
N SER A 175 5.90 0.30 -10.58
CA SER A 175 6.39 -1.07 -10.38
C SER A 175 7.91 -1.17 -10.48
N ARG A 176 8.53 -0.49 -11.46
CA ARG A 176 10.01 -0.47 -11.61
C ARG A 176 10.70 0.27 -10.47
N LEU A 177 10.15 1.40 -10.04
CA LEU A 177 10.64 2.18 -8.90
C LEU A 177 10.63 1.34 -7.63
N LEU A 178 9.49 0.67 -7.33
CA LEU A 178 9.35 -0.21 -6.18
C LEU A 178 10.38 -1.35 -6.23
N GLY A 179 10.56 -1.99 -7.39
CA GLY A 179 11.56 -3.03 -7.57
C GLY A 179 12.99 -2.52 -7.35
N LYS A 180 13.37 -1.36 -7.92
CA LYS A 180 14.71 -0.77 -7.77
C LYS A 180 15.03 -0.34 -6.34
N LEU A 181 14.03 0.16 -5.61
CA LEU A 181 14.17 0.61 -4.23
C LEU A 181 13.91 -0.50 -3.21
N GLU A 182 13.63 -1.72 -3.67
CA GLU A 182 13.26 -2.88 -2.85
C GLU A 182 12.07 -2.61 -1.93
N LEU A 183 11.14 -1.78 -2.41
CA LEU A 183 9.91 -1.40 -1.73
C LEU A 183 8.78 -2.32 -2.16
N ARG A 184 7.87 -2.60 -1.22
CA ARG A 184 6.76 -3.53 -1.41
C ARG A 184 5.43 -2.85 -1.66
N SER A 185 5.31 -1.55 -1.36
CA SER A 185 4.08 -0.81 -1.64
C SER A 185 4.34 0.64 -2.01
N ARG A 186 3.38 1.22 -2.74
CA ARG A 186 3.35 2.66 -3.09
C ARG A 186 3.46 3.54 -1.86
N VAL A 187 2.84 3.14 -0.75
CA VAL A 187 2.88 3.90 0.50
C VAL A 187 4.30 3.98 1.04
N GLN A 188 5.05 2.88 1.01
CA GLN A 188 6.46 2.89 1.40
C GLN A 188 7.28 3.84 0.52
N ALA A 189 6.98 3.90 -0.79
CA ALA A 189 7.62 4.84 -1.68
C ALA A 189 7.27 6.30 -1.35
N ALA A 190 6.01 6.60 -1.04
CA ALA A 190 5.58 7.95 -0.64
C ALA A 190 6.25 8.41 0.66
N VAL A 191 6.30 7.53 1.68
CA VAL A 191 6.99 7.79 2.95
C VAL A 191 8.48 8.05 2.73
N LEU A 192 9.14 7.18 1.95
CA LEU A 192 10.57 7.32 1.68
C LEU A 192 10.89 8.59 0.87
N ALA A 193 10.01 9.01 -0.05
CA ALA A 193 10.15 10.28 -0.76
C ALA A 193 10.14 11.47 0.21
N GLN A 194 9.24 11.46 1.20
CA GLN A 194 9.15 12.50 2.22
C GLN A 194 10.38 12.50 3.15
N GLU A 195 10.83 11.33 3.61
CA GLU A 195 12.04 11.21 4.44
C GLU A 195 13.30 11.76 3.76
N LEU A 196 13.38 11.61 2.43
CA LEU A 196 14.53 12.02 1.63
C LEU A 196 14.36 13.39 0.96
N GLY A 197 13.21 14.06 1.16
CA GLY A 197 12.93 15.37 0.58
C GLY A 197 12.87 15.38 -0.95
N ILE A 198 12.42 14.28 -1.57
CA ILE A 198 12.29 14.17 -3.03
C ILE A 198 11.00 14.90 -3.47
N GLN A 199 11.15 15.84 -4.41
CA GLN A 199 10.04 16.61 -5.03
C GLN A 199 10.08 16.47 -6.55
#